data_AF-A0A957ZNL0-F1
#
_entry.id   AF-A0A957ZNL0-F1
#
_cell.length_a   1.000
_cell.length_b   1.000
_cell.length_c   1.000
_cell.angle_alpha   90.00
_cell.angle_beta   90.00
_cell.angle_gamma   90.00
#
_symmetry.space_group_name_H-M   'P 1'
#
loop_
_entity.id
_entity.type
_entity.pdbx_description
1 polymer ?
#
loop_
_entity_poly.entity_id
_entity_poly.type
_entity_poly.pdbx_seq_one_letter_code
_entity_poly.pdbx_strand_id
1 'polypeptide(L)'
;MQSIPARLKRRYNCFLIWLGAAVPEGGYDTPGKPVQAGGLFDKTAWQAHLEAQLPPPTSHIARNAAITRFYAAWYLSQPDLFKWAGMAAFASHRVGFFLIEGDLDRDVQLMRDTNNQVFADIGWAHLAYETGGWPALAAAIAADSENDHRLLRAGFELIHAGEQQLKNKPQSEAQRQKAQALIWRGNLLLLKQEQALTVQKSFTDFSHKFKLSLDSLGWATTLDFDANNLKVDRTSRASFEAYQRESNVALDFSKFEDRWAWVISEALPQWQAVEATTARHILRSLLYCQAASWQMRLVNRLKTRLSPTLSTEIDLMLNTAAVLGLVQRIYEVMLTIATDILLKWVLLPRR
;
A
#
# COMPACT_ATOMS: atom_id res chain seq x y z
N MET A 1 18.09 11.92 -1.45
CA MET A 1 17.39 11.31 -2.60
C MET A 1 16.87 12.41 -3.50
N GLN A 2 16.93 12.24 -4.83
CA GLN A 2 16.38 13.23 -5.76
C GLN A 2 14.88 13.02 -5.87
N SER A 3 14.08 14.07 -5.64
CA SER A 3 12.63 14.05 -5.86
C SER A 3 12.30 13.53 -7.25
N ILE A 4 11.27 12.67 -7.38
CA ILE A 4 10.79 12.21 -8.68
C ILE A 4 10.42 13.45 -9.54
N PRO A 5 11.09 13.69 -10.68
CA PRO A 5 10.85 14.88 -11.49
C PRO A 5 9.37 15.05 -11.86
N ALA A 6 8.83 16.28 -11.82
CA ALA A 6 7.44 16.56 -12.20
C ALA A 6 7.08 16.03 -13.62
N ARG A 7 8.08 15.95 -14.51
CA ARG A 7 7.98 15.36 -15.84
C ARG A 7 7.72 13.85 -15.83
N LEU A 8 8.22 13.12 -14.84
CA LEU A 8 7.93 11.69 -14.61
C LEU A 8 6.47 11.49 -14.21
N LYS A 9 5.98 12.32 -13.30
CA LYS A 9 4.58 12.29 -12.82
C LYS A 9 3.59 12.55 -13.96
N ARG A 10 3.85 13.54 -14.83
CA ARG A 10 3.00 13.83 -16.01
C ARG A 10 2.99 12.70 -17.05
N ARG A 11 4.16 12.09 -17.31
CA ARG A 11 4.32 11.02 -18.31
C ARG A 11 3.75 9.68 -17.84
N TYR A 12 3.80 9.43 -16.54
CA TYR A 12 3.11 8.31 -15.90
C TYR A 12 1.59 8.35 -16.16
N ASN A 13 0.97 9.52 -15.95
CA ASN A 13 -0.46 9.70 -16.23
C ASN A 13 -0.82 9.44 -17.70
N CYS A 14 0.04 9.86 -18.65
CA CYS A 14 -0.15 9.58 -20.08
C CYS A 14 0.01 8.09 -20.45
N PHE A 15 0.91 7.36 -19.80
CA PHE A 15 1.12 5.94 -20.06
C PHE A 15 -0.08 5.08 -19.61
N LEU A 16 -0.66 5.42 -18.46
CA LEU A 16 -1.87 4.76 -18.00
C LEU A 16 -3.08 5.03 -18.91
N ILE A 17 -3.18 6.22 -19.50
CA ILE A 17 -4.16 6.54 -20.56
C ILE A 17 -3.92 5.66 -21.81
N TRP A 18 -2.67 5.47 -22.21
CA TRP A 18 -2.30 4.68 -23.40
C TRP A 18 -2.62 3.18 -23.28
N LEU A 19 -2.62 2.61 -22.07
CA LEU A 19 -2.95 1.20 -21.82
C LEU A 19 -4.45 0.83 -21.91
N GLY A 20 -5.31 1.73 -22.40
CA GLY A 20 -6.74 1.45 -22.58
C GLY A 20 -7.49 1.27 -21.26
N ALA A 21 -6.90 1.66 -20.14
CA ALA A 21 -7.64 1.90 -18.93
C ALA A 21 -8.67 2.98 -19.24
N ALA A 22 -9.96 2.72 -18.97
CA ALA A 22 -10.93 3.79 -18.85
C ALA A 22 -10.44 4.69 -17.71
N VAL A 23 -9.68 5.69 -18.10
CA VAL A 23 -9.39 6.85 -17.27
C VAL A 23 -10.75 7.52 -17.16
N PRO A 24 -11.32 7.67 -15.95
CA PRO A 24 -12.46 8.57 -15.80
C PRO A 24 -12.09 9.86 -16.53
N GLU A 25 -12.99 10.41 -17.35
CA GLU A 25 -12.76 11.66 -18.07
C GLU A 25 -12.29 12.71 -17.03
N GLY A 26 -10.97 12.96 -16.96
CA GLY A 26 -10.35 13.59 -15.79
C GLY A 26 -8.90 13.23 -15.51
N GLY A 27 -8.38 12.09 -15.97
CA GLY A 27 -6.97 11.72 -15.73
C GLY A 27 -6.74 10.95 -14.42
N TYR A 28 -5.52 10.42 -14.24
CA TYR A 28 -5.05 9.85 -12.96
C TYR A 28 -4.58 10.96 -12.03
N ASP A 29 -5.49 11.89 -11.74
CA ASP A 29 -5.21 12.91 -10.77
C ASP A 29 -5.09 12.24 -9.39
N THR A 30 -4.13 12.72 -8.60
CA THR A 30 -4.24 12.62 -7.13
C THR A 30 -5.70 12.88 -6.75
N PRO A 31 -6.31 12.11 -5.83
CA PRO A 31 -7.71 12.27 -5.44
C PRO A 31 -8.05 13.76 -5.46
N GLY A 32 -8.90 14.15 -6.42
CA GLY A 32 -9.11 15.55 -6.75
C GLY A 32 -9.43 16.29 -5.47
N LYS A 33 -8.88 17.50 -5.26
CA LYS A 33 -9.18 18.27 -4.06
C LYS A 33 -10.70 18.25 -3.88
N PRO A 34 -11.22 17.84 -2.71
CA PRO A 34 -12.65 17.90 -2.50
C PRO A 34 -13.07 19.35 -2.76
N VAL A 35 -14.05 19.53 -3.64
CA VAL A 35 -14.56 20.84 -4.00
C VAL A 35 -15.62 21.16 -2.97
N GLN A 36 -15.38 22.15 -2.11
CA GLN A 36 -16.45 22.69 -1.27
C GLN A 36 -16.37 24.21 -1.20
N ALA A 37 -17.54 24.82 -1.46
CA ALA A 37 -17.83 26.21 -1.20
C ALA A 37 -18.01 26.38 0.33
N GLY A 38 -17.14 27.14 1.00
CA GLY A 38 -17.45 27.64 2.36
C GLY A 38 -16.41 27.48 3.47
N GLY A 39 -15.38 26.64 3.33
CA GLY A 39 -14.23 26.59 4.26
C GLY A 39 -14.27 25.47 5.32
N LEU A 40 -13.06 24.96 5.62
CA LEU A 40 -12.68 23.88 6.54
C LEU A 40 -13.35 22.51 6.30
N PHE A 41 -12.58 21.58 5.74
CA PHE A 41 -12.95 20.16 5.71
C PHE A 41 -12.83 19.56 7.12
N ASP A 42 -13.90 18.93 7.58
CA ASP A 42 -13.83 17.99 8.70
C ASP A 42 -13.38 16.59 8.21
N LYS A 43 -13.08 15.71 9.17
CA LYS A 43 -12.71 14.32 8.90
C LYS A 43 -13.74 13.60 8.04
N THR A 44 -15.03 13.80 8.32
CA THR A 44 -16.14 13.10 7.65
C THR A 44 -16.20 13.44 6.17
N ALA A 45 -15.97 14.71 5.80
CA ALA A 45 -15.92 15.12 4.41
C ALA A 45 -14.79 14.44 3.62
N TRP A 46 -13.61 14.30 4.23
CA TRP A 46 -12.49 13.58 3.60
C TRP A 46 -12.71 12.07 3.53
N GLN A 47 -13.27 11.46 4.57
CA GLN A 47 -13.66 10.05 4.53
C GLN A 47 -14.71 9.79 3.44
N ALA A 48 -15.76 10.61 3.36
CA ALA A 48 -16.79 10.49 2.33
C ALA A 48 -16.21 10.65 0.91
N HIS A 49 -15.28 11.60 0.72
CA HIS A 49 -14.61 11.79 -0.56
C HIS A 49 -13.76 10.58 -0.97
N LEU A 50 -13.06 9.94 -0.03
CA LEU A 50 -12.32 8.71 -0.31
C LEU A 50 -13.26 7.53 -0.58
N GLU A 51 -14.31 7.37 0.22
CA GLU A 51 -15.29 6.30 0.07
C GLU A 51 -16.00 6.35 -1.28
N ALA A 52 -16.34 7.54 -1.78
CA ALA A 52 -16.97 7.74 -3.09
C ALA A 52 -16.10 7.28 -4.26
N GLN A 53 -14.78 7.13 -4.05
CA GLN A 53 -13.84 6.65 -5.07
C GLN A 53 -13.58 5.14 -4.98
N LEU A 54 -14.09 4.48 -3.94
CA LEU A 54 -13.95 3.04 -3.78
C LEU A 54 -15.10 2.29 -4.47
N PRO A 55 -14.83 1.13 -5.08
CA PRO A 55 -15.86 0.17 -5.43
C PRO A 55 -16.74 -0.16 -4.20
N PRO A 56 -18.01 -0.58 -4.41
CA PRO A 56 -18.91 -0.89 -3.31
C PRO A 56 -18.33 -2.01 -2.43
N PRO A 57 -18.68 -2.07 -1.13
CA PRO A 57 -18.15 -3.06 -0.19
C PRO A 57 -18.30 -4.52 -0.65
N THR A 58 -19.33 -4.83 -1.45
CA THR A 58 -19.58 -6.15 -2.05
C THR A 58 -18.56 -6.55 -3.12
N SER A 59 -17.83 -5.60 -3.71
CA SER A 59 -16.81 -5.84 -4.74
C SER A 59 -15.43 -6.03 -4.13
N HIS A 60 -15.26 -7.06 -3.30
CA HIS A 60 -14.14 -7.24 -2.37
C HIS A 60 -12.75 -7.09 -3.01
N ILE A 61 -12.51 -7.82 -4.11
CA ILE A 61 -11.22 -7.79 -4.83
C ILE A 61 -10.97 -6.40 -5.43
N ALA A 62 -11.97 -5.83 -6.11
CA ALA A 62 -11.85 -4.52 -6.75
C ALA A 62 -11.63 -3.41 -5.71
N ARG A 63 -12.32 -3.50 -4.57
CA ARG A 63 -12.20 -2.54 -3.47
C ARG A 63 -10.83 -2.61 -2.81
N ASN A 64 -10.33 -3.81 -2.47
CA ASN A 64 -8.98 -3.96 -1.93
C ASN A 64 -7.93 -3.39 -2.89
N ALA A 65 -8.05 -3.69 -4.19
CA ALA A 65 -7.17 -3.14 -5.20
C ALA A 65 -7.21 -1.60 -5.29
N ALA A 66 -8.40 -0.99 -5.14
CA ALA A 66 -8.53 0.46 -5.09
C ALA A 66 -7.83 1.05 -3.85
N ILE A 67 -7.99 0.43 -2.68
CA ILE A 67 -7.28 0.81 -1.44
C ILE A 67 -5.77 0.69 -1.60
N THR A 68 -5.27 -0.45 -2.10
CA THR A 68 -3.83 -0.65 -2.39
C THR A 68 -3.31 0.46 -3.32
N ARG A 69 -4.10 0.85 -4.33
CA ARG A 69 -3.75 1.93 -5.24
C ARG A 69 -3.68 3.28 -4.54
N PHE A 70 -4.57 3.61 -3.61
CA PHE A 70 -4.48 4.85 -2.83
C PHE A 70 -3.20 4.90 -1.99
N TYR A 71 -2.87 3.82 -1.27
CA TYR A 71 -1.61 3.73 -0.52
C TYR A 71 -0.39 3.95 -1.41
N ALA A 72 -0.34 3.25 -2.53
CA ALA A 72 0.73 3.40 -3.51
C ALA A 72 0.78 4.83 -4.08
N ALA A 73 -0.36 5.45 -4.39
CA ALA A 73 -0.43 6.80 -4.93
C ALA A 73 0.08 7.85 -3.94
N TRP A 74 -0.28 7.75 -2.65
CA TRP A 74 0.26 8.63 -1.61
C TRP A 74 1.77 8.47 -1.48
N TYR A 75 2.27 7.24 -1.34
CA TYR A 75 3.72 7.03 -1.29
C TYR A 75 4.43 7.63 -2.50
N LEU A 76 3.94 7.39 -3.71
CA LEU A 76 4.55 7.90 -4.95
C LEU A 76 4.42 9.42 -5.10
N SER A 77 3.46 10.06 -4.45
CA SER A 77 3.31 11.51 -4.49
C SER A 77 4.37 12.22 -3.65
N GLN A 78 4.71 11.65 -2.48
CA GLN A 78 5.69 12.19 -1.53
C GLN A 78 6.48 11.05 -0.85
N PRO A 79 7.37 10.35 -1.58
CA PRO A 79 8.06 9.16 -1.07
C PRO A 79 9.00 9.51 0.09
N ASP A 80 9.51 10.75 0.12
CA ASP A 80 10.33 11.24 1.23
C ASP A 80 9.52 11.41 2.53
N LEU A 81 8.18 11.51 2.47
CA LEU A 81 7.33 11.78 3.64
C LEU A 81 6.46 10.60 4.06
N PHE A 82 5.83 9.88 3.13
CA PHE A 82 4.74 8.94 3.45
C PHE A 82 5.19 7.47 3.51
N LYS A 83 6.20 7.18 4.34
CA LYS A 83 6.79 5.83 4.50
C LYS A 83 5.76 4.75 4.87
N TRP A 84 4.80 5.10 5.71
CA TRP A 84 3.70 4.23 6.12
C TRP A 84 2.87 3.80 4.91
N ALA A 85 2.51 4.73 4.02
CA ALA A 85 1.68 4.42 2.85
C ALA A 85 2.37 3.45 1.89
N GLY A 86 3.70 3.51 1.78
CA GLY A 86 4.47 2.55 0.99
C GLY A 86 4.35 1.13 1.56
N MET A 87 4.61 0.98 2.85
CA MET A 87 4.48 -0.31 3.55
C MET A 87 3.04 -0.84 3.53
N ALA A 88 2.04 0.03 3.74
CA ALA A 88 0.62 -0.31 3.68
C ALA A 88 0.20 -0.79 2.28
N ALA A 89 0.79 -0.26 1.21
CA ALA A 89 0.52 -0.73 -0.15
C ALA A 89 0.98 -2.19 -0.35
N PHE A 90 2.16 -2.57 0.13
CA PHE A 90 2.63 -3.96 0.05
C PHE A 90 1.79 -4.90 0.93
N ALA A 91 1.49 -4.49 2.17
CA ALA A 91 0.62 -5.27 3.06
C ALA A 91 -0.79 -5.48 2.46
N SER A 92 -1.40 -4.41 1.94
CA SER A 92 -2.71 -4.47 1.29
C SER A 92 -2.71 -5.28 -0.01
N HIS A 93 -1.61 -5.22 -0.78
CA HIS A 93 -1.44 -6.09 -1.94
C HIS A 93 -1.41 -7.57 -1.52
N ARG A 94 -0.72 -7.87 -0.41
CA ARG A 94 -0.67 -9.22 0.16
C ARG A 94 -2.06 -9.70 0.57
N VAL A 95 -2.86 -8.90 1.26
CA VAL A 95 -4.30 -9.16 1.53
C VAL A 95 -5.05 -9.49 0.24
N GLY A 96 -4.77 -8.77 -0.85
CA GLY A 96 -5.39 -8.99 -2.15
C GLY A 96 -5.21 -10.40 -2.70
N PHE A 97 -4.06 -11.05 -2.46
CA PHE A 97 -3.85 -12.44 -2.88
C PHE A 97 -4.77 -13.42 -2.13
N PHE A 98 -4.98 -13.24 -0.82
CA PHE A 98 -5.89 -14.08 -0.04
C PHE A 98 -7.33 -14.02 -0.54
N LEU A 99 -7.76 -12.85 -1.03
CA LEU A 99 -9.10 -12.66 -1.57
C LEU A 99 -9.33 -13.38 -2.91
N ILE A 100 -8.26 -13.81 -3.59
CA ILE A 100 -8.34 -14.58 -4.84
C ILE A 100 -8.40 -16.08 -4.54
N GLU A 101 -7.54 -16.53 -3.61
CA GLU A 101 -7.31 -17.95 -3.34
C GLU A 101 -8.36 -18.56 -2.41
N GLY A 102 -9.00 -17.75 -1.56
CA GLY A 102 -9.95 -18.22 -0.55
C GLY A 102 -11.38 -18.31 -1.05
N ASP A 103 -12.07 -19.38 -0.65
CA ASP A 103 -13.50 -19.26 -0.31
C ASP A 103 -13.62 -18.16 0.76
N LEU A 104 -14.67 -17.34 0.74
CA LEU A 104 -14.82 -16.18 1.65
C LEU A 104 -15.19 -16.66 3.07
N ASP A 105 -14.37 -17.52 3.66
CA ASP A 105 -14.48 -17.91 5.05
C ASP A 105 -14.31 -16.66 5.92
N ARG A 106 -14.94 -16.70 7.09
CA ARG A 106 -15.08 -15.61 8.05
C ARG A 106 -13.77 -14.86 8.32
N ASP A 107 -12.65 -15.57 8.38
CA ASP A 107 -11.36 -14.95 8.72
C ASP A 107 -10.73 -14.18 7.54
N VAL A 108 -10.91 -14.64 6.29
CA VAL A 108 -10.50 -13.88 5.09
C VAL A 108 -11.33 -12.62 4.95
N GLN A 109 -12.63 -12.75 5.22
CA GLN A 109 -13.58 -11.65 5.32
C GLN A 109 -13.13 -10.63 6.39
N LEU A 110 -12.68 -11.10 7.55
CA LEU A 110 -12.17 -10.24 8.62
C LEU A 110 -10.85 -9.53 8.24
N MET A 111 -9.92 -10.18 7.55
CA MET A 111 -8.72 -9.51 7.01
C MET A 111 -9.08 -8.38 6.04
N ARG A 112 -10.06 -8.60 5.17
CA ARG A 112 -10.54 -7.56 4.24
C ARG A 112 -11.11 -6.37 5.00
N ASP A 113 -12.01 -6.64 5.94
CA ASP A 113 -12.66 -5.58 6.69
C ASP A 113 -11.66 -4.81 7.55
N THR A 114 -10.62 -5.49 8.04
CA THR A 114 -9.47 -4.83 8.68
C THR A 114 -8.79 -3.84 7.74
N ASN A 115 -8.47 -4.23 6.51
CA ASN A 115 -7.84 -3.32 5.55
C ASN A 115 -8.77 -2.13 5.19
N ASN A 116 -10.08 -2.36 5.07
CA ASN A 116 -11.06 -1.27 4.90
C ASN A 116 -11.05 -0.31 6.10
N GLN A 117 -10.98 -0.83 7.33
CA GLN A 117 -10.94 -0.03 8.55
C GLN A 117 -9.65 0.76 8.66
N VAL A 118 -8.50 0.17 8.34
CA VAL A 118 -7.21 0.89 8.27
C VAL A 118 -7.29 2.05 7.27
N PHE A 119 -7.87 1.81 6.09
CA PHE A 119 -8.06 2.85 5.09
C PHE A 119 -8.98 3.97 5.58
N ALA A 120 -10.07 3.63 6.25
CA ALA A 120 -11.00 4.59 6.84
C ALA A 120 -10.39 5.37 8.01
N ASP A 121 -9.48 4.76 8.79
CA ASP A 121 -8.86 5.34 9.99
C ASP A 121 -7.72 6.32 9.65
N ILE A 122 -6.84 5.97 8.70
CA ILE A 122 -5.62 6.73 8.40
C ILE A 122 -5.70 7.42 7.03
N GLY A 123 -6.46 6.87 6.08
CA GLY A 123 -6.48 7.36 4.69
C GLY A 123 -6.94 8.82 4.55
N TRP A 124 -7.96 9.22 5.32
CA TRP A 124 -8.43 10.61 5.33
C TRP A 124 -7.34 11.58 5.77
N ALA A 125 -6.46 11.18 6.71
CA ALA A 125 -5.39 12.02 7.22
C ALA A 125 -4.24 12.20 6.21
N HIS A 126 -4.00 11.21 5.35
CA HIS A 126 -3.10 11.39 4.21
C HIS A 126 -3.67 12.38 3.20
N LEU A 127 -4.94 12.21 2.81
CA LEU A 127 -5.61 13.13 1.90
C LEU A 127 -5.63 14.57 2.45
N ALA A 128 -5.93 14.69 3.74
CA ALA A 128 -5.91 15.93 4.50
C ALA A 128 -4.59 16.68 4.36
N TYR A 129 -3.52 15.99 4.72
CA TYR A 129 -2.18 16.54 4.76
C TYR A 129 -1.69 16.88 3.35
N GLU A 130 -1.96 16.02 2.36
CA GLU A 130 -1.56 16.25 0.98
C GLU A 130 -2.26 17.48 0.37
N THR A 131 -3.55 17.70 0.68
CA THR A 131 -4.35 18.74 0.04
C THR A 131 -4.35 20.08 0.79
N GLY A 132 -4.34 20.04 2.13
CA GLY A 132 -4.44 21.20 3.02
C GLY A 132 -3.27 21.37 3.99
N GLY A 133 -2.29 20.48 3.98
CA GLY A 133 -1.13 20.54 4.88
C GLY A 133 -1.46 20.26 6.34
N TRP A 134 -0.46 20.50 7.20
CA TRP A 134 -0.60 20.34 8.65
C TRP A 134 -1.76 21.14 9.27
N PRO A 135 -2.02 22.42 8.92
CA PRO A 135 -3.10 23.18 9.54
C PRO A 135 -4.49 22.54 9.32
N ALA A 136 -4.76 22.05 8.10
CA ALA A 136 -6.04 21.43 7.78
C ALA A 136 -6.21 20.09 8.52
N LEU A 137 -5.17 19.24 8.51
CA LEU A 137 -5.19 17.98 9.26
C LEU A 137 -5.38 18.21 10.77
N ALA A 138 -4.62 19.14 11.35
CA ALA A 138 -4.67 19.43 12.78
C ALA A 138 -6.06 19.95 13.20
N ALA A 139 -6.68 20.80 12.38
CA ALA A 139 -8.05 21.26 12.60
C ALA A 139 -9.07 20.10 12.55
N ALA A 140 -8.97 19.22 11.55
CA ALA A 140 -9.84 18.05 11.44
C ALA A 140 -9.68 17.07 12.61
N ILE A 141 -8.45 16.83 13.08
CA ILE A 141 -8.19 16.03 14.29
C ILE A 141 -8.80 16.69 15.53
N ALA A 142 -8.65 18.01 15.67
CA ALA A 142 -9.16 18.73 16.84
C ALA A 142 -10.70 18.77 16.89
N ALA A 143 -11.36 18.74 15.72
CA ALA A 143 -12.81 18.69 15.62
C ALA A 143 -13.40 17.29 15.92
N ASP A 144 -12.62 16.22 15.78
CA ASP A 144 -13.04 14.86 16.06
C ASP A 144 -12.73 14.44 17.51
N SER A 145 -13.56 14.91 18.44
CA SER A 145 -13.40 14.63 19.88
C SER A 145 -13.75 13.19 20.27
N GLU A 146 -14.39 12.42 19.39
CA GLU A 146 -14.88 11.07 19.69
C GLU A 146 -13.80 9.99 19.56
N ASN A 147 -12.70 10.28 18.87
CA ASN A 147 -11.66 9.31 18.53
C ASN A 147 -10.30 9.69 19.16
N ASP A 148 -9.57 8.69 19.67
CA ASP A 148 -8.20 8.89 20.18
C ASP A 148 -7.21 9.00 19.01
N HIS A 149 -6.95 10.24 18.60
CA HIS A 149 -5.99 10.58 17.54
C HIS A 149 -4.58 10.89 18.04
N ARG A 150 -4.22 10.53 19.29
CA ARG A 150 -2.93 10.95 19.86
C ARG A 150 -1.73 10.51 19.01
N LEU A 151 -1.68 9.24 18.61
CA LEU A 151 -0.58 8.73 17.77
C LEU A 151 -0.66 9.25 16.34
N LEU A 152 -1.87 9.38 15.77
CA LEU A 152 -2.09 9.94 14.44
C LEU A 152 -1.56 11.38 14.35
N ARG A 153 -1.98 12.23 15.30
CA ARG A 153 -1.54 13.62 15.43
C ARG A 153 -0.03 13.73 15.61
N ALA A 154 0.52 13.01 16.58
CA ALA A 154 1.95 13.03 16.85
C ALA A 154 2.77 12.52 15.65
N GLY A 155 2.25 11.53 14.92
CA GLY A 155 2.87 11.00 13.70
C GLY A 155 3.01 12.07 12.62
N PHE A 156 1.90 12.73 12.26
CA PHE A 156 1.91 13.78 11.25
C PHE A 156 2.63 15.05 11.69
N GLU A 157 2.64 15.38 12.98
CA GLU A 157 3.42 16.50 13.52
C GLU A 157 4.93 16.28 13.31
N LEU A 158 5.42 15.07 13.57
CA LEU A 158 6.82 14.70 13.33
C LEU A 158 7.15 14.68 11.82
N ILE A 159 6.26 14.15 10.99
CA ILE A 159 6.42 14.18 9.52
C ILE A 159 6.53 15.63 9.04
N HIS A 160 5.65 16.51 9.52
CA HIS A 160 5.68 17.92 9.18
C HIS A 160 6.95 18.61 9.65
N ALA A 161 7.37 18.39 10.90
CA ALA A 161 8.60 18.97 11.43
C ALA A 161 9.83 18.56 10.61
N GLY A 162 9.92 17.28 10.20
CA GLY A 162 10.97 16.80 9.31
C GLY A 162 10.88 17.40 7.90
N GLU A 163 9.68 17.52 7.33
CA GLU A 163 9.45 18.17 6.05
C GLU A 163 9.94 19.63 6.05
N GLN A 164 9.60 20.40 7.10
CA GLN A 164 10.04 21.80 7.24
C GLN A 164 11.57 21.90 7.32
N GLN A 165 12.24 20.98 8.04
CA GLN A 165 13.70 20.94 8.08
C GLN A 165 14.33 20.65 6.72
N LEU A 166 13.72 19.77 5.91
CA LEU A 166 14.19 19.50 4.54
C LEU A 166 13.97 20.70 3.61
N LYS A 167 12.83 21.39 3.72
CA LYS A 167 12.51 22.60 2.92
C LYS A 167 13.47 23.75 3.18
N ASN A 168 13.95 23.89 4.42
CA ASN A 168 14.90 24.92 4.82
C ASN A 168 16.35 24.67 4.32
N LYS A 169 16.54 23.73 3.37
CA LYS A 169 17.84 23.36 2.77
C LYS A 169 18.89 23.02 3.83
N PRO A 170 18.88 21.79 4.38
CA PRO A 170 19.85 21.39 5.40
C PRO A 170 21.28 21.67 4.93
N GLN A 171 22.04 22.36 5.78
CA GLN A 171 23.42 22.78 5.55
C GLN A 171 24.42 21.64 5.74
N SER A 172 24.02 20.54 6.38
CA SER A 172 24.84 19.34 6.55
C SER A 172 24.06 18.04 6.36
N GLU A 173 24.78 16.96 6.06
CA GLU A 173 24.21 15.62 5.97
C GLU A 173 23.58 15.18 7.31
N ALA A 174 24.19 15.57 8.44
CA ALA A 174 23.64 15.31 9.76
C ALA A 174 22.26 15.98 9.97
N GLN A 175 22.07 17.21 9.48
CA GLN A 175 20.77 17.88 9.54
C GLN A 175 19.73 17.17 8.65
N ARG A 176 20.14 16.70 7.47
CA ARG A 176 19.28 15.91 6.58
C ARG A 176 18.86 14.59 7.24
N GLN A 177 19.80 13.87 7.85
CA GLN A 177 19.53 12.63 8.57
C GLN A 177 18.59 12.86 9.77
N LYS A 178 18.78 13.95 10.52
CA LYS A 178 17.87 14.33 11.61
C LYS A 178 16.45 14.58 11.11
N ALA A 179 16.29 15.28 10.00
CA ALA A 179 14.98 15.53 9.40
C ALA A 179 14.32 14.23 8.91
N GLN A 180 15.09 13.34 8.26
CA GLN A 180 14.62 12.01 7.86
C GLN A 180 14.22 11.14 9.05
N ALA A 181 14.96 11.19 10.15
CA ALA A 181 14.65 10.45 11.38
C ALA A 181 13.31 10.89 11.99
N LEU A 182 12.99 12.19 11.94
CA LEU A 182 11.68 12.70 12.36
C LEU A 182 10.55 12.12 11.49
N ILE A 183 10.73 12.12 10.18
CA ILE A 183 9.74 11.57 9.25
C ILE A 183 9.53 10.07 9.49
N TRP A 184 10.61 9.30 9.62
CA TRP A 184 10.53 7.86 9.91
C TRP A 184 9.83 7.59 11.24
N ARG A 185 10.18 8.34 12.30
CA ARG A 185 9.53 8.23 13.60
C ARG A 185 8.04 8.58 13.52
N GLY A 186 7.68 9.60 12.74
CA GLY A 186 6.29 9.98 12.53
C GLY A 186 5.48 8.87 11.86
N ASN A 187 6.00 8.31 10.76
CA ASN A 187 5.36 7.16 10.09
C ASN A 187 5.28 5.91 10.97
N LEU A 188 6.27 5.72 11.86
CA LEU A 188 6.21 4.63 12.83
C LEU A 188 5.07 4.79 13.84
N LEU A 189 4.75 6.03 14.24
CA LEU A 189 3.58 6.29 15.09
C LEU A 189 2.27 6.01 14.34
N LEU A 190 2.19 6.32 13.03
CA LEU A 190 1.04 5.95 12.20
C LEU A 190 0.90 4.42 12.12
N LEU A 191 2.00 3.70 11.89
CA LEU A 191 1.99 2.23 11.88
C LEU A 191 1.59 1.66 13.25
N LYS A 192 2.04 2.27 14.35
CA LYS A 192 1.65 1.83 15.69
C LYS A 192 0.18 2.05 15.98
N GLN A 193 -0.38 3.20 15.58
CA GLN A 193 -1.82 3.50 15.66
C GLN A 193 -2.61 2.41 14.93
N GLU A 194 -2.24 2.14 13.67
CA GLU A 194 -2.86 1.11 12.85
C GLU A 194 -2.83 -0.25 13.55
N GLN A 195 -1.63 -0.69 13.95
CA GLN A 195 -1.41 -2.04 14.46
C GLN A 195 -2.05 -2.27 15.82
N ALA A 196 -2.06 -1.26 16.70
CA ALA A 196 -2.59 -1.35 18.06
C ALA A 196 -4.09 -1.10 18.15
N LEU A 197 -4.63 -0.12 17.42
CA LEU A 197 -6.01 0.33 17.60
C LEU A 197 -6.98 -0.17 16.53
N THR A 198 -6.48 -0.51 15.34
CA THR A 198 -7.32 -0.89 14.21
C THR A 198 -7.16 -2.37 13.89
N VAL A 199 -5.93 -2.82 13.61
CA VAL A 199 -5.64 -4.23 13.27
C VAL A 199 -5.91 -5.16 14.45
N GLN A 200 -5.51 -4.77 15.66
CA GLN A 200 -5.65 -5.64 16.83
C GLN A 200 -7.11 -6.03 17.12
N LYS A 201 -8.07 -5.12 16.88
CA LYS A 201 -9.51 -5.39 17.09
C LYS A 201 -10.01 -6.55 16.26
N SER A 202 -9.56 -6.66 15.01
CA SER A 202 -9.90 -7.78 14.16
C SER A 202 -9.11 -9.03 14.52
N PHE A 203 -7.85 -8.88 14.90
CA PHE A 203 -6.96 -10.01 15.14
C PHE A 203 -7.36 -10.82 16.38
N THR A 204 -8.01 -10.20 17.37
CA THR A 204 -8.61 -10.92 18.50
C THR A 204 -9.70 -11.88 18.05
N ASP A 205 -10.42 -11.55 16.97
CA ASP A 205 -11.64 -12.22 16.54
C ASP A 205 -11.41 -13.36 15.53
N PHE A 206 -10.17 -13.54 15.06
CA PHE A 206 -9.82 -14.66 14.19
C PHE A 206 -10.10 -16.01 14.86
N SER A 207 -10.55 -16.98 14.07
CA SER A 207 -10.68 -18.35 14.56
C SER A 207 -9.33 -18.93 14.99
N HIS A 208 -9.36 -19.87 15.93
CA HIS A 208 -8.15 -20.57 16.38
C HIS A 208 -7.41 -21.27 15.22
N LYS A 209 -8.15 -21.87 14.28
CA LYS A 209 -7.55 -22.53 13.10
C LYS A 209 -6.81 -21.53 12.22
N PHE A 210 -7.37 -20.34 12.05
CA PHE A 210 -6.74 -19.30 11.25
C PHE A 210 -5.51 -18.73 11.95
N LYS A 211 -5.57 -18.46 13.27
CA LYS A 211 -4.40 -18.05 14.06
C LYS A 211 -3.25 -19.06 13.94
N LEU A 212 -3.54 -20.35 14.12
CA LEU A 212 -2.55 -21.41 13.89
C LEU A 212 -1.98 -21.37 12.47
N SER A 213 -2.80 -21.09 11.45
CA SER A 213 -2.36 -20.99 10.05
C SER A 213 -1.46 -19.77 9.81
N LEU A 214 -1.74 -18.63 10.45
CA LEU A 214 -0.89 -17.43 10.41
C LEU A 214 0.49 -17.71 11.02
N ASP A 215 0.53 -18.40 12.16
CA ASP A 215 1.75 -18.69 12.89
C ASP A 215 2.59 -19.81 12.23
N SER A 216 1.93 -20.87 11.74
CA SER A 216 2.62 -22.09 11.29
C SER A 216 2.98 -22.14 9.81
N LEU A 217 2.24 -21.44 8.94
CA LEU A 217 2.43 -21.56 7.50
C LEU A 217 3.20 -20.37 6.89
N GLY A 218 3.41 -19.27 7.63
CA GLY A 218 4.31 -18.16 7.28
C GLY A 218 3.94 -17.32 6.05
N TRP A 219 3.07 -17.82 5.16
CA TRP A 219 2.70 -17.17 3.91
C TRP A 219 1.82 -15.92 4.13
N ALA A 220 0.98 -15.92 5.15
CA ALA A 220 0.16 -14.77 5.54
C ALA A 220 0.89 -13.72 6.38
N THR A 221 2.01 -14.11 6.96
CA THR A 221 2.82 -13.29 7.85
C THR A 221 4.19 -12.96 7.24
N THR A 222 4.26 -13.08 5.91
CA THR A 222 5.38 -12.61 5.08
C THR A 222 5.01 -11.29 4.42
N LEU A 223 5.90 -10.30 4.52
CA LEU A 223 5.87 -9.09 3.70
C LEU A 223 7.04 -9.14 2.71
N ASP A 224 6.72 -9.11 1.42
CA ASP A 224 7.72 -8.96 0.36
C ASP A 224 7.63 -7.54 -0.21
N PHE A 225 8.71 -6.78 -0.05
CA PHE A 225 8.85 -5.43 -0.57
C PHE A 225 9.36 -5.41 -2.03
N ASP A 226 9.46 -6.58 -2.66
CA ASP A 226 9.54 -6.74 -4.12
C ASP A 226 8.18 -7.23 -4.66
N ALA A 227 7.41 -6.34 -5.31
CA ALA A 227 6.09 -6.72 -5.80
C ALA A 227 6.13 -7.71 -6.97
N ASN A 228 7.29 -7.96 -7.58
CA ASN A 228 7.38 -8.96 -8.63
C ASN A 228 7.24 -10.40 -8.07
N ASN A 229 7.52 -10.64 -6.78
CA ASN A 229 7.50 -11.98 -6.14
C ASN A 229 8.31 -13.07 -6.91
N LEU A 230 9.17 -12.68 -7.86
CA LEU A 230 9.89 -13.59 -8.75
C LEU A 230 11.20 -14.07 -8.15
N LYS A 231 11.78 -13.26 -7.27
CA LYS A 231 12.98 -13.61 -6.52
C LYS A 231 12.66 -13.43 -5.05
N VAL A 232 12.72 -14.54 -4.32
CA VAL A 232 12.77 -14.48 -2.86
C VAL A 232 14.14 -13.90 -2.50
N ASP A 233 14.21 -12.58 -2.35
CA ASP A 233 15.37 -11.90 -1.82
C ASP A 233 15.17 -11.70 -0.31
N ARG A 234 16.05 -12.30 0.49
CA ARG A 234 16.02 -12.15 1.96
C ARG A 234 16.19 -10.70 2.40
N THR A 235 16.74 -9.83 1.55
CA THR A 235 16.93 -8.41 1.85
C THR A 235 15.67 -7.56 1.67
N SER A 236 14.66 -8.07 0.94
CA SER A 236 13.37 -7.40 0.74
C SER A 236 12.18 -8.11 1.40
N ARG A 237 12.43 -9.24 2.09
CA ARG A 237 11.37 -10.11 2.60
C ARG A 237 11.43 -10.30 4.11
N ALA A 238 10.38 -9.90 4.81
CA ALA A 238 10.24 -10.06 6.26
C ALA A 238 9.28 -11.21 6.52
N SER A 239 9.65 -12.13 7.41
CA SER A 239 8.83 -13.31 7.71
C SER A 239 8.69 -13.51 9.21
N PHE A 240 7.46 -13.41 9.72
CA PHE A 240 7.20 -13.66 11.14
C PHE A 240 7.59 -15.08 11.57
N GLU A 241 7.38 -16.07 10.70
CA GLU A 241 7.78 -17.46 10.97
C GLU A 241 9.31 -17.60 11.09
N ALA A 242 10.07 -16.85 10.27
CA ALA A 242 11.53 -16.82 10.38
C ALA A 242 11.94 -16.15 11.71
N TYR A 243 11.38 -14.99 12.01
CA TYR A 243 11.58 -14.27 13.26
C TYR A 243 11.31 -15.14 14.50
N GLN A 244 10.18 -15.85 14.52
CA GLN A 244 9.78 -16.71 15.62
C GLN A 244 10.81 -17.84 15.83
N ARG A 245 11.25 -18.50 14.75
CA ARG A 245 12.29 -19.54 14.83
C ARG A 245 13.61 -19.01 15.37
N GLU A 246 13.99 -17.79 15.02
CA GLU A 246 15.22 -17.16 15.51
C GLU A 246 15.11 -16.69 16.96
N SER A 247 13.90 -16.32 17.41
CA SER A 247 13.66 -15.83 18.77
C SER A 247 13.74 -16.90 19.86
N ASN A 248 13.62 -18.19 19.52
CA ASN A 248 13.46 -19.31 20.46
C ASN A 248 12.29 -19.15 21.46
N VAL A 249 11.31 -18.30 21.15
CA VAL A 249 10.09 -18.09 21.94
C VAL A 249 8.87 -18.42 21.08
N ALA A 250 7.85 -19.04 21.67
CA ALA A 250 6.56 -19.20 21.01
C ALA A 250 5.84 -17.84 20.96
N LEU A 251 5.80 -17.25 19.78
CA LEU A 251 5.13 -15.97 19.51
C LEU A 251 3.75 -16.23 18.85
N ASP A 252 2.83 -15.28 19.02
CA ASP A 252 1.48 -15.33 18.46
C ASP A 252 1.25 -14.08 17.60
N PHE A 253 1.14 -14.24 16.27
CA PHE A 253 0.99 -13.12 15.35
C PHE A 253 -0.30 -12.31 15.61
N SER A 254 -1.31 -12.93 16.23
CA SER A 254 -2.56 -12.26 16.58
C SER A 254 -2.40 -11.29 17.76
N LYS A 255 -1.34 -11.43 18.57
CA LYS A 255 -1.03 -10.50 19.67
C LYS A 255 -0.25 -9.29 19.16
N PHE A 256 -0.64 -8.12 19.66
CA PHE A 256 -0.03 -6.86 19.26
C PHE A 256 1.47 -6.83 19.61
N GLU A 257 1.83 -7.25 20.82
CA GLU A 257 3.19 -7.17 21.35
C GLU A 257 4.18 -8.00 20.49
N ASP A 258 3.80 -9.24 20.18
CA ASP A 258 4.61 -10.17 19.40
C ASP A 258 4.77 -9.68 17.95
N ARG A 259 3.65 -9.29 17.33
CA ARG A 259 3.65 -8.72 15.97
C ARG A 259 4.43 -7.42 15.89
N TRP A 260 4.31 -6.55 16.90
CA TRP A 260 5.02 -5.28 16.95
C TRP A 260 6.54 -5.48 17.13
N ALA A 261 6.94 -6.44 17.96
CA ALA A 261 8.35 -6.80 18.12
C ALA A 261 8.97 -7.25 16.79
N TRP A 262 8.25 -8.07 16.02
CA TRP A 262 8.66 -8.46 14.65
C TRP A 262 8.71 -7.27 13.70
N VAL A 263 7.68 -6.41 13.69
CA VAL A 263 7.63 -5.23 12.82
C VAL A 263 8.84 -4.33 13.05
N ILE A 264 9.21 -4.07 14.31
CA ILE A 264 10.35 -3.22 14.66
C ILE A 264 11.69 -3.89 14.33
N SER A 265 11.81 -5.18 14.60
CA SER A 265 13.09 -5.89 14.50
C SER A 265 13.43 -6.29 13.07
N GLU A 266 12.43 -6.53 12.21
CA GLU A 266 12.64 -7.13 10.89
C GLU A 266 11.91 -6.36 9.77
N ALA A 267 10.58 -6.22 9.85
CA ALA A 267 9.82 -5.67 8.73
C ALA A 267 10.18 -4.22 8.41
N LEU A 268 10.32 -3.36 9.43
CA LEU A 268 10.67 -1.96 9.26
C LEU A 268 12.12 -1.77 8.75
N PRO A 269 13.16 -2.41 9.32
CA PRO A 269 14.51 -2.34 8.78
C PRO A 269 14.62 -2.76 7.31
N GLN A 270 13.87 -3.79 6.90
CA GLN A 270 13.88 -4.20 5.51
C GLN A 270 13.17 -3.22 4.59
N TRP A 271 12.03 -2.65 5.03
CA TRP A 271 11.39 -1.58 4.28
C TRP A 271 12.32 -0.37 4.11
N GLN A 272 13.05 0.01 5.16
CA GLN A 272 14.08 1.05 5.09
C GLN A 272 15.20 0.72 4.09
N ALA A 273 15.65 -0.54 4.06
CA ALA A 273 16.68 -1.01 3.13
C ALA A 273 16.21 -0.99 1.68
N VAL A 274 14.99 -1.48 1.41
CA VAL A 274 14.37 -1.42 0.08
C VAL A 274 14.17 0.02 -0.37
N GLU A 275 13.77 0.89 0.56
CA GLU A 275 13.66 2.30 0.26
C GLU A 275 15.01 2.94 -0.14
N ALA A 276 16.05 2.65 0.63
CA ALA A 276 17.37 3.22 0.42
C ALA A 276 18.03 2.75 -0.91
N THR A 277 17.74 1.52 -1.35
CA THR A 277 18.49 0.89 -2.45
C THR A 277 18.07 1.38 -3.83
N THR A 278 16.78 1.50 -4.18
CA THR A 278 16.36 2.08 -5.48
C THR A 278 14.88 2.51 -5.55
N ALA A 279 14.61 3.82 -5.62
CA ALA A 279 13.27 4.39 -5.86
C ALA A 279 12.58 3.85 -7.15
N ARG A 280 13.36 3.48 -8.17
CA ARG A 280 12.88 2.90 -9.43
C ARG A 280 12.29 1.49 -9.23
N HIS A 281 12.85 0.71 -8.32
CA HIS A 281 12.36 -0.62 -7.97
C HIS A 281 11.03 -0.52 -7.24
N ILE A 282 10.97 0.33 -6.21
CA ILE A 282 9.75 0.61 -5.45
C ILE A 282 8.65 1.15 -6.36
N LEU A 283 8.98 2.10 -7.26
CA LEU A 283 8.05 2.60 -8.24
C LEU A 283 7.50 1.43 -9.07
N ARG A 284 8.35 0.63 -9.71
CA ARG A 284 7.91 -0.52 -10.50
C ARG A 284 7.04 -1.49 -9.69
N SER A 285 7.41 -1.76 -8.44
CA SER A 285 6.69 -2.67 -7.56
C SER A 285 5.30 -2.13 -7.20
N LEU A 286 5.21 -0.86 -6.81
CA LEU A 286 3.93 -0.21 -6.53
C LEU A 286 3.06 -0.04 -7.79
N LEU A 287 3.68 0.20 -8.95
CA LEU A 287 2.98 0.19 -10.24
C LEU A 287 2.43 -1.19 -10.56
N TYR A 288 3.16 -2.26 -10.22
CA TYR A 288 2.67 -3.62 -10.34
C TYR A 288 1.46 -3.86 -9.44
N CYS A 289 1.51 -3.45 -8.16
CA CYS A 289 0.35 -3.53 -7.26
C CYS A 289 -0.88 -2.81 -7.84
N GLN A 290 -0.68 -1.66 -8.50
CA GLN A 290 -1.76 -0.95 -9.21
C GLN A 290 -2.24 -1.70 -10.46
N ALA A 291 -1.33 -2.30 -11.22
CA ALA A 291 -1.62 -2.99 -12.49
C ALA A 291 -2.25 -4.38 -12.30
N ALA A 292 -1.89 -5.13 -11.26
CA ALA A 292 -2.44 -6.47 -10.98
C ALA A 292 -3.98 -6.44 -10.81
N SER A 293 -4.53 -5.32 -10.36
CA SER A 293 -5.98 -5.07 -10.32
C SER A 293 -6.67 -5.11 -11.69
N TRP A 294 -5.93 -4.84 -12.78
CA TRP A 294 -6.43 -4.90 -14.15
C TRP A 294 -6.41 -6.31 -14.70
N GLN A 295 -5.34 -7.08 -14.42
CA GLN A 295 -5.26 -8.49 -14.78
C GLN A 295 -6.46 -9.26 -14.23
N MET A 296 -6.83 -8.97 -12.97
CA MET A 296 -7.98 -9.58 -12.30
C MET A 296 -9.31 -9.27 -12.99
N ARG A 297 -9.49 -8.03 -13.47
CA ARG A 297 -10.67 -7.64 -14.26
C ARG A 297 -10.69 -8.28 -15.65
N LEU A 298 -9.53 -8.43 -16.28
CA LEU A 298 -9.41 -9.08 -17.58
C LEU A 298 -9.73 -10.58 -17.47
N VAL A 299 -9.14 -11.27 -16.50
CA VAL A 299 -9.41 -12.68 -16.21
C VAL A 299 -10.90 -12.90 -15.90
N ASN A 300 -11.51 -12.09 -15.02
CA ASN A 300 -12.93 -12.23 -14.71
C ASN A 300 -13.85 -11.91 -15.90
N ARG A 301 -13.50 -10.95 -16.76
CA ARG A 301 -14.25 -10.68 -18.00
C ARG A 301 -14.11 -11.77 -19.04
N LEU A 302 -12.95 -12.41 -19.12
CA LEU A 302 -12.75 -13.58 -19.97
C LEU A 302 -13.60 -14.74 -19.45
N LYS A 303 -13.58 -15.03 -18.14
CA LYS A 303 -14.43 -16.07 -17.53
C LYS A 303 -15.92 -15.88 -17.81
N THR A 304 -16.44 -14.65 -17.74
CA THR A 304 -17.88 -14.39 -17.98
C THR A 304 -18.30 -14.40 -19.45
N ARG A 305 -17.36 -14.35 -20.40
CA ARG A 305 -17.63 -14.34 -21.84
C ARG A 305 -17.33 -15.67 -22.53
N LEU A 306 -16.64 -16.57 -21.85
CA LEU A 306 -16.29 -17.88 -22.37
C LEU A 306 -17.38 -18.90 -22.02
N SER A 307 -17.50 -19.95 -22.83
CA SER A 307 -18.44 -21.03 -22.53
C SER A 307 -18.09 -21.67 -21.18
N PRO A 308 -19.07 -22.28 -20.47
CA PRO A 308 -18.80 -22.95 -19.19
C PRO A 308 -17.63 -23.93 -19.26
N THR A 309 -17.49 -24.64 -20.39
CA THR A 309 -16.40 -25.57 -20.66
C THR A 309 -15.03 -24.88 -20.74
N LEU A 310 -14.92 -23.74 -21.43
CA LEU A 310 -13.67 -22.97 -21.46
C LEU A 310 -13.38 -22.28 -20.13
N SER A 311 -14.40 -21.89 -19.37
CA SER A 311 -14.19 -21.37 -18.01
C SER A 311 -13.56 -22.43 -17.12
N THR A 312 -14.05 -23.68 -17.17
CA THR A 312 -13.46 -24.80 -16.42
C THR A 312 -12.03 -25.12 -16.89
N GLU A 313 -11.75 -25.06 -18.19
CA GLU A 313 -10.38 -25.22 -18.70
C GLU A 313 -9.46 -24.08 -18.27
N ILE A 314 -9.94 -22.84 -18.25
CA ILE A 314 -9.19 -21.70 -17.71
C ILE A 314 -8.97 -21.83 -16.21
N ASP A 315 -9.95 -22.31 -15.46
CA ASP A 315 -9.78 -22.59 -14.03
C ASP A 315 -8.75 -23.71 -13.81
N LEU A 316 -8.74 -24.74 -14.65
CA LEU A 316 -7.74 -25.81 -14.62
C LEU A 316 -6.33 -25.31 -15.03
N MET A 317 -6.26 -24.40 -16.00
CA MET A 317 -5.03 -23.74 -16.43
C MET A 317 -4.51 -22.78 -15.36
N LEU A 318 -5.37 -21.93 -14.78
CA LEU A 318 -4.97 -21.04 -13.68
C LEU A 318 -4.57 -21.83 -12.43
N ASN A 319 -5.21 -22.96 -12.14
CA ASN A 319 -4.83 -23.85 -11.03
C ASN A 319 -3.58 -24.69 -11.31
N THR A 320 -3.10 -24.76 -12.54
CA THR A 320 -1.79 -25.35 -12.84
C THR A 320 -0.72 -24.27 -12.77
N ALA A 321 0.14 -24.34 -11.75
CA ALA A 321 1.21 -23.39 -11.45
C ALA A 321 2.08 -22.98 -12.66
N ALA A 322 2.16 -23.84 -13.69
CA ALA A 322 2.88 -23.59 -14.93
C ALA A 322 2.26 -22.48 -15.81
N VAL A 323 0.92 -22.36 -15.89
CA VAL A 323 0.25 -21.37 -16.75
C VAL A 323 0.13 -20.02 -16.05
N LEU A 324 -0.15 -20.00 -14.73
CA LEU A 324 0.01 -18.79 -13.91
C LEU A 324 1.42 -18.22 -14.06
N GLY A 325 2.44 -19.08 -13.95
CA GLY A 325 3.83 -18.70 -14.17
C GLY A 325 4.15 -18.26 -15.59
N LEU A 326 3.42 -18.71 -16.62
CA LEU A 326 3.62 -18.31 -18.02
C LEU A 326 2.91 -16.99 -18.34
N VAL A 327 1.65 -16.83 -17.93
CA VAL A 327 0.87 -15.59 -18.09
C VAL A 327 1.52 -14.46 -17.30
N GLN A 328 1.99 -14.74 -16.08
CA GLN A 328 2.76 -13.80 -15.28
C GLN A 328 4.08 -13.45 -15.99
N ARG A 329 4.84 -14.43 -16.52
CA ARG A 329 6.07 -14.17 -17.29
C ARG A 329 5.85 -13.34 -18.56
N ILE A 330 4.81 -13.63 -19.34
CA ILE A 330 4.49 -12.87 -20.57
C ILE A 330 4.13 -11.42 -20.21
N TYR A 331 3.30 -11.24 -19.18
CA TYR A 331 2.93 -9.91 -18.73
C TYR A 331 4.11 -9.15 -18.13
N GLU A 332 5.01 -9.82 -17.41
CA GLU A 332 6.23 -9.23 -16.88
C GLU A 332 7.20 -8.85 -17.98
N VAL A 333 7.28 -9.60 -19.08
CA VAL A 333 8.02 -9.19 -20.28
C VAL A 333 7.38 -7.93 -20.86
N MET A 334 6.06 -7.89 -21.02
CA MET A 334 5.35 -6.71 -21.52
C MET A 334 5.51 -5.49 -20.58
N LEU A 335 5.43 -5.69 -19.27
CA LEU A 335 5.58 -4.64 -18.27
C LEU A 335 7.03 -4.19 -18.14
N THR A 336 8.01 -5.11 -18.23
CA THR A 336 9.43 -4.77 -18.30
C THR A 336 9.69 -3.95 -19.54
N ILE A 337 9.23 -4.38 -20.72
CA ILE A 337 9.37 -3.64 -21.97
C ILE A 337 8.69 -2.27 -21.84
N ALA A 338 7.46 -2.20 -21.33
CA ALA A 338 6.74 -0.95 -21.20
C ALA A 338 7.39 0.00 -20.19
N THR A 339 7.86 -0.51 -19.05
CA THR A 339 8.57 0.26 -18.00
C THR A 339 9.94 0.72 -18.51
N ASP A 340 10.66 -0.13 -19.24
CA ASP A 340 11.98 0.18 -19.79
C ASP A 340 11.88 1.18 -20.96
N ILE A 341 10.84 1.06 -21.80
CA ILE A 341 10.45 2.08 -22.78
C ILE A 341 10.13 3.39 -22.08
N LEU A 342 9.28 3.37 -21.04
CA LEU A 342 8.94 4.55 -20.23
C LEU A 342 10.18 5.20 -19.65
N LEU A 343 11.06 4.43 -19.01
CA LEU A 343 12.29 4.90 -18.38
C LEU A 343 13.25 5.48 -19.40
N LYS A 344 13.44 4.82 -20.56
CA LYS A 344 14.26 5.34 -21.66
C LYS A 344 13.68 6.64 -22.24
N TRP A 345 12.36 6.72 -22.44
CA TRP A 345 11.67 7.93 -22.90
C TRP A 345 11.68 9.07 -21.87
N VAL A 346 11.73 8.73 -20.59
CA VAL A 346 11.71 9.65 -19.47
C VAL A 346 13.09 10.22 -19.17
N LEU A 347 14.13 9.38 -19.18
CA LEU A 347 15.45 9.69 -18.64
C LEU A 347 16.48 10.08 -19.71
N LEU A 348 16.27 9.74 -20.99
CA LEU A 348 17.18 10.18 -22.05
C LEU A 348 16.83 11.61 -22.49
N PRO A 349 17.82 12.52 -22.57
CA PRO A 349 17.64 13.81 -23.24
C PRO A 349 17.19 13.56 -24.68
N ARG A 350 16.10 14.20 -25.11
CA ARG A 350 15.79 14.24 -26.54
C ARG A 350 16.91 15.05 -27.19
N ARG A 351 17.63 14.42 -28.12
CA ARG A 351 18.43 15.15 -29.10
C ARG A 351 17.50 15.93 -30.02
#